data_AF-A0A514XP94-F1
#
_entry.id   AF-A0A514XP94-F1
#
_cell.length_a   1.000
_cell.length_b   1.000
_cell.length_c   1.000
_cell.angle_alpha   90.00
_cell.angle_beta   90.00
_cell.angle_gamma   90.00
#
_symmetry.space_group_name_H-M   'P 1'
#
loop_
_entity.id
_entity.type
_entity.pdbx_description
1 polymer ?
#
loop_
_entity_poly.entity_id
_entity_poly.type
_entity_poly.pdbx_seq_one_letter_code
_entity_poly.pdbx_strand_id
1 'polypeptide(L)'
;MSLESLDSILEKEDPEFAKSLKSIGPDDPSNPIVIEESDLEYKIEDEVKYWNRQEGWRKKLVKFLPFLPRISYYVRLQHMALRLTWRKTKEQTIHFLKNLGPNLKHGIIEVLGRIKSWLGDLGATFKTFSLMQKLGVVVLLIATGVGGVVLYKIANNKLIPHQEELFLPTLEDWADKKEFFEADQVEPFYDSTRVAQNIFSTQRIFANIRKSSQSGPNPMAALEFYVEGTDADVVVEIKDREPEVKDLFLRVVEDMNYDQLSSVEGKQMLCERLRKEINKILTKGKVRRIFYKTAVIKP
;
A
#
# COMPACT_ATOMS: atom_id res chain seq x y z
N MET A 1 32.37 -12.24 29.25
CA MET A 1 33.34 -12.75 28.27
C MET A 1 33.24 -11.87 27.04
N SER A 2 34.32 -11.24 26.59
CA SER A 2 34.36 -10.51 25.32
C SER A 2 34.45 -11.50 24.16
N LEU A 3 34.02 -11.11 22.96
CA LEU A 3 34.10 -11.97 21.77
C LEU A 3 35.54 -12.47 21.51
N GLU A 4 36.54 -11.62 21.73
CA GLU A 4 37.96 -11.96 21.64
C GLU A 4 38.38 -13.05 22.64
N SER A 5 37.75 -13.08 23.82
CA SER A 5 38.00 -14.13 24.81
C SER A 5 37.38 -15.48 24.43
N LEU A 6 36.33 -15.49 23.60
CA LEU A 6 35.74 -16.73 23.08
C LEU A 6 36.55 -17.28 21.90
N ASP A 7 36.98 -16.41 20.99
CA ASP A 7 37.80 -16.82 19.83
C ASP A 7 39.15 -17.41 20.27
N SER A 8 39.77 -16.85 21.31
CA SER A 8 41.02 -17.37 21.88
C SER A 8 40.84 -18.70 22.63
N ILE A 9 39.65 -18.96 23.20
CA ILE A 9 39.33 -20.26 23.81
C ILE A 9 39.08 -21.30 22.71
N LEU A 10 38.32 -20.95 21.67
CA LEU A 10 38.06 -21.80 20.50
C LEU A 10 39.34 -22.18 19.75
N GLU A 11 40.25 -21.23 19.53
CA GLU A 11 41.53 -21.48 18.85
C GLU A 11 42.46 -22.39 19.67
N LYS A 12 42.25 -22.47 20.99
CA LYS A 12 43.02 -23.31 21.92
C LYS A 12 42.44 -24.71 22.09
N GLU A 13 41.12 -24.85 22.05
CA GLU A 13 40.45 -26.16 22.16
C GLU A 13 40.34 -26.89 20.82
N ASP A 14 40.08 -26.19 19.71
CA ASP A 14 39.95 -26.78 18.38
C ASP A 14 40.54 -25.86 17.27
N PRO A 15 41.85 -26.00 16.99
CA PRO A 15 42.52 -25.15 16.00
C PRO A 15 42.12 -25.46 14.56
N GLU A 16 41.57 -26.63 14.27
CA GLU A 16 41.07 -26.97 12.92
C GLU A 16 39.74 -26.28 12.66
N PHE A 17 38.84 -26.28 13.65
CA PHE A 17 37.59 -25.55 13.58
C PHE A 17 37.80 -24.02 13.54
N ALA A 18 38.77 -23.49 14.29
CA ALA A 18 39.11 -22.07 14.20
C ALA A 18 39.65 -21.67 12.80
N LYS A 19 40.40 -22.57 12.14
CA LYS A 19 40.84 -22.37 10.75
C LYS A 19 39.69 -22.45 9.76
N SER A 20 38.73 -23.35 9.95
CA SER A 20 37.53 -23.42 9.09
C SER A 20 36.63 -22.19 9.27
N LEU A 21 36.47 -21.69 10.49
CA LEU A 21 35.76 -20.43 10.75
C LEU A 21 36.45 -19.22 10.12
N LYS A 22 37.79 -19.14 10.15
CA LYS A 22 38.55 -18.09 9.44
C LYS A 22 38.43 -18.19 7.92
N SER A 23 38.22 -19.40 7.38
CA SER A 23 37.93 -19.60 5.96
C SER A 23 36.50 -19.23 5.57
N ILE A 24 35.58 -19.20 6.54
CA ILE A 24 34.20 -18.66 6.44
C ILE A 24 34.19 -17.19 6.93
N GLY A 25 35.25 -16.44 6.62
CA GLY A 25 35.37 -15.03 7.01
C GLY A 25 34.22 -14.17 6.45
N PRO A 26 34.01 -12.95 7.00
CA PRO A 26 32.91 -12.08 6.61
C PRO A 26 32.94 -11.85 5.11
N ASP A 27 31.79 -12.07 4.45
CA ASP A 27 31.60 -12.03 3.01
C ASP A 27 32.49 -10.97 2.36
N ASP A 28 33.49 -11.41 1.58
CA ASP A 28 34.26 -10.52 0.72
C ASP A 28 33.24 -9.77 -0.15
N PRO A 29 33.10 -8.43 -0.05
CA PRO A 29 32.09 -7.67 -0.77
C PRO A 29 32.27 -7.76 -2.30
N SER A 30 33.41 -8.29 -2.76
CA SER A 30 33.72 -8.60 -4.15
C SER A 30 33.07 -9.92 -4.62
N ASN A 31 32.86 -10.87 -3.71
CA ASN A 31 32.26 -12.14 -4.04
C ASN A 31 30.74 -11.98 -3.99
N PRO A 32 30.04 -12.13 -5.13
CA PRO A 32 28.58 -12.16 -5.09
C PRO A 32 28.18 -13.29 -4.16
N ILE A 33 27.27 -13.03 -3.22
CA ILE A 33 26.66 -14.05 -2.36
C ILE A 33 26.15 -15.15 -3.30
N VAL A 34 26.93 -16.24 -3.40
CA VAL A 34 26.52 -17.43 -4.12
C VAL A 34 25.54 -18.08 -3.17
N ILE A 35 24.26 -17.73 -3.34
CA ILE A 35 23.18 -18.48 -2.73
C ILE A 35 23.36 -19.89 -3.27
N GLU A 36 23.88 -20.81 -2.45
CA GLU A 36 24.00 -22.21 -2.82
C GLU A 36 22.60 -22.67 -3.26
N GLU A 37 22.46 -22.93 -4.57
CA GLU A 37 21.19 -23.30 -5.22
C GLU A 37 20.53 -24.52 -4.56
N SER A 38 21.30 -25.29 -3.78
CA SER A 38 20.87 -26.49 -3.07
C SER A 38 19.89 -26.27 -1.92
N ASP A 39 19.84 -25.08 -1.31
CA ASP A 39 18.96 -24.82 -0.15
C ASP A 39 17.56 -24.29 -0.51
N LEU A 40 17.31 -24.07 -1.81
CA LEU A 40 16.06 -23.47 -2.31
C LEU A 40 15.32 -24.33 -3.33
N GLU A 41 15.62 -25.64 -3.42
CA GLU A 41 14.81 -26.57 -4.22
C GLU A 41 13.44 -26.80 -3.56
N TYR A 42 12.57 -25.80 -3.60
CA TYR A 42 11.17 -25.95 -3.29
C TYR A 42 10.54 -26.81 -4.38
N LYS A 43 10.26 -28.09 -4.09
CA LYS A 43 9.66 -29.01 -5.07
C LYS A 43 8.14 -28.95 -4.99
N ILE A 44 7.50 -29.19 -6.13
CA ILE A 44 6.03 -29.24 -6.20
C ILE A 44 5.43 -30.32 -5.28
N GLU A 45 6.20 -31.37 -5.01
CA GLU A 45 5.85 -32.48 -4.12
C GLU A 45 5.67 -32.02 -2.67
N ASP A 46 6.44 -31.03 -2.23
CA ASP A 46 6.36 -30.49 -0.87
C ASP A 46 5.11 -29.63 -0.67
N GLU A 47 4.71 -28.90 -1.72
CA GLU A 47 3.44 -28.17 -1.72
C GLU A 47 2.26 -29.15 -1.70
N VAL A 48 2.31 -30.24 -2.49
CA VAL A 48 1.26 -31.28 -2.45
C VAL A 48 1.18 -31.94 -1.07
N LYS A 49 2.32 -32.26 -0.44
CA LYS A 49 2.35 -32.77 0.94
C LYS A 49 1.76 -31.76 1.93
N TYR A 50 2.10 -30.47 1.79
CA TYR A 50 1.59 -29.40 2.64
C TYR A 50 0.06 -29.28 2.55
N TRP A 51 -0.50 -29.32 1.35
CA TRP A 51 -1.95 -29.28 1.12
C TRP A 51 -2.66 -30.52 1.65
N ASN A 52 -2.03 -31.70 1.57
CA ASN A 52 -2.59 -32.95 2.09
C ASN A 52 -2.55 -33.05 3.62
N ARG A 53 -1.59 -32.37 4.28
CA ARG A 53 -1.45 -32.34 5.75
C ARG A 53 -2.44 -31.40 6.43
N GLN A 54 -3.00 -30.43 5.71
CA GLN A 54 -3.94 -29.45 6.27
C GLN A 54 -5.33 -30.08 6.47
N GLU A 55 -5.84 -30.03 7.70
CA GLU A 55 -7.23 -30.43 7.99
C GLU A 55 -8.22 -29.31 7.64
N GLY A 56 -9.46 -29.68 7.30
CA GLY A 56 -10.54 -28.72 7.03
C GLY A 56 -10.82 -28.44 5.56
N TRP A 57 -11.18 -27.19 5.24
CA TRP A 57 -11.71 -26.78 3.92
C TRP A 57 -10.69 -26.92 2.78
N ARG A 58 -9.40 -26.77 3.06
CA ARG A 58 -8.33 -26.92 2.05
C ARG A 58 -8.24 -28.35 1.50
N LYS A 59 -8.39 -29.37 2.35
CA LYS A 59 -8.46 -30.78 1.93
C LYS A 59 -9.69 -31.05 1.05
N LYS A 60 -10.83 -30.42 1.36
CA LYS A 60 -12.03 -30.49 0.52
C LYS A 60 -11.82 -29.80 -0.83
N LEU A 61 -11.13 -28.67 -0.85
CA LEU A 61 -10.80 -27.96 -2.09
C LEU A 61 -9.83 -28.70 -3.00
N VAL A 62 -8.82 -29.38 -2.46
CA VAL A 62 -7.91 -30.19 -3.28
C VAL A 62 -8.62 -31.35 -3.94
N LYS A 63 -9.62 -31.95 -3.26
CA LYS A 63 -10.48 -32.97 -3.86
C LYS A 63 -11.33 -32.43 -5.01
N PHE A 64 -11.79 -31.18 -4.90
CA PHE A 64 -12.62 -30.55 -5.93
C PHE A 64 -11.78 -29.98 -7.09
N LEU A 65 -10.60 -29.46 -6.80
CA LEU A 65 -9.71 -28.78 -7.75
C LEU A 65 -8.26 -29.26 -7.54
N PRO A 66 -7.86 -30.39 -8.17
CA PRO A 66 -6.55 -30.99 -7.95
C PRO A 66 -5.38 -30.14 -8.50
N PHE A 67 -5.67 -29.09 -9.29
CA PHE A 67 -4.66 -28.18 -9.82
C PHE A 67 -4.27 -27.04 -8.87
N LEU A 68 -5.02 -26.82 -7.77
CA LEU A 68 -4.75 -25.73 -6.82
C LEU A 68 -3.33 -25.76 -6.21
N PRO A 69 -2.78 -26.92 -5.80
CA PRO A 69 -1.40 -26.99 -5.31
C PRO A 69 -0.37 -26.55 -6.36
N ARG A 70 -0.64 -26.77 -7.65
CA ARG A 70 0.24 -26.28 -8.73
C ARG A 70 0.19 -24.76 -8.84
N ILE A 71 -0.99 -24.17 -8.75
CA ILE A 71 -1.15 -22.70 -8.79
C ILE A 71 -0.48 -22.07 -7.56
N SER A 72 -0.71 -22.59 -6.35
CA SER A 72 -0.10 -22.05 -5.14
C SER A 72 1.42 -22.16 -5.15
N TYR A 73 1.95 -23.25 -5.70
CA TYR A 73 3.37 -23.43 -5.96
C TYR A 73 3.93 -22.32 -6.86
N TYR A 74 3.33 -22.07 -8.04
CA TYR A 74 3.79 -21.01 -8.95
C TYR A 74 3.71 -19.61 -8.33
N VAL A 75 2.63 -19.30 -7.61
CA VAL A 75 2.47 -18.01 -6.93
C VAL A 75 3.53 -17.82 -5.85
N ARG A 76 3.83 -18.87 -5.06
CA ARG A 76 4.88 -18.83 -4.03
C ARG A 76 6.27 -18.69 -4.65
N LEU A 77 6.53 -19.41 -5.73
CA LEU A 77 7.80 -19.33 -6.46
C LEU A 77 8.03 -17.91 -7.01
N GLN A 78 6.99 -17.29 -7.60
CA GLN A 78 7.07 -15.90 -8.05
C GLN A 78 7.30 -14.92 -6.89
N HIS A 79 6.61 -15.09 -5.76
CA HIS A 79 6.84 -14.24 -4.58
C HIS A 79 8.25 -14.40 -4.01
N MET A 80 8.79 -15.63 -3.98
CA MET A 80 10.16 -15.88 -3.55
C MET A 80 11.18 -15.25 -4.50
N ALA A 81 10.99 -15.41 -5.81
CA ALA A 81 11.84 -14.78 -6.82
C ALA A 81 11.80 -13.24 -6.72
N LEU A 82 10.63 -12.65 -6.48
CA LEU A 82 10.47 -11.21 -6.33
C LEU A 82 11.14 -10.70 -5.04
N ARG A 83 11.02 -11.44 -3.93
CA ARG A 83 11.74 -11.12 -2.68
C ARG A 83 13.26 -11.20 -2.84
N LEU A 84 13.77 -12.21 -3.54
CA LEU A 84 15.20 -12.38 -3.80
C LEU A 84 15.75 -11.28 -4.71
N THR A 85 15.03 -10.94 -5.79
CA THR A 85 15.41 -9.82 -6.67
C THR A 85 15.36 -8.47 -5.95
N TRP A 86 14.39 -8.27 -5.05
CA TRP A 86 14.31 -7.07 -4.22
C TRP A 86 15.48 -6.97 -3.21
N ARG A 87 15.86 -8.07 -2.55
CA ARG A 87 17.04 -8.09 -1.67
C ARG A 87 18.33 -7.80 -2.45
N LYS A 88 18.52 -8.45 -3.60
CA LYS A 88 19.68 -8.25 -4.47
C LYS A 88 19.79 -6.79 -4.96
N THR A 89 18.68 -6.20 -5.41
CA THR A 89 18.66 -4.79 -5.85
C THR A 89 18.87 -3.82 -4.70
N LYS A 90 18.33 -4.10 -3.52
CA LYS A 90 18.58 -3.31 -2.31
C LYS A 90 20.04 -3.34 -1.88
N GLU A 91 20.68 -4.51 -1.88
CA GLU A 91 22.10 -4.64 -1.55
C GLU A 91 22.96 -3.95 -2.60
N GLN A 92 22.70 -4.16 -3.89
CA GLN A 92 23.40 -3.47 -4.97
C GLN A 92 23.27 -1.94 -4.88
N THR A 93 22.09 -1.42 -4.56
CA THR A 93 21.88 0.03 -4.38
C THR A 93 22.59 0.57 -3.15
N ILE A 94 22.60 -0.16 -2.03
CA ILE A 94 23.36 0.22 -0.83
C ILE A 94 24.87 0.22 -1.11
N HIS A 95 25.39 -0.79 -1.81
CA HIS A 95 26.79 -0.84 -2.23
C HIS A 95 27.14 0.29 -3.21
N PHE A 96 26.26 0.59 -4.17
CA PHE A 96 26.42 1.73 -5.08
C PHE A 96 26.46 3.07 -4.33
N LEU A 97 25.56 3.28 -3.36
CA LEU A 97 25.52 4.48 -2.50
C LEU A 97 26.74 4.61 -1.59
N LYS A 98 27.25 3.50 -1.01
CA LYS A 98 28.46 3.51 -0.19
C LYS A 98 29.72 3.80 -1.03
N ASN A 99 29.78 3.27 -2.24
CA ASN A 99 30.91 3.46 -3.16
C ASN A 99 30.85 4.79 -3.95
N LEU A 100 29.71 5.48 -3.93
CA LEU A 100 29.53 6.83 -4.50
C LEU A 100 30.38 7.89 -3.79
N GLY A 101 30.62 7.75 -2.47
CA GLY A 101 31.37 8.72 -1.67
C GLY A 101 32.79 9.05 -2.16
N PRO A 102 33.69 8.06 -2.37
CA PRO A 102 35.04 8.32 -2.86
C PRO A 102 35.09 8.70 -4.35
N ASN A 103 34.22 8.11 -5.17
CA ASN A 103 34.17 8.40 -6.61
C ASN A 103 33.58 9.78 -6.92
N LEU A 104 32.64 10.29 -6.10
CA LEU A 104 32.14 11.66 -6.20
C LEU A 104 33.25 12.69 -5.93
N LYS A 105 34.16 12.43 -4.98
CA LYS A 105 35.25 13.37 -4.69
C LYS A 105 36.21 13.49 -5.88
N HIS A 106 36.59 12.39 -6.50
CA HIS A 106 37.41 12.42 -7.71
C HIS A 106 36.69 13.06 -8.89
N GLY A 107 35.40 12.76 -9.09
CA GLY A 107 34.58 13.40 -10.12
C GLY A 107 34.45 14.91 -9.93
N ILE A 108 34.26 15.39 -8.69
CA ILE A 108 34.20 16.82 -8.36
C ILE A 108 35.56 17.49 -8.59
N ILE A 109 36.67 16.84 -8.23
CA ILE A 109 38.02 17.38 -8.45
C ILE A 109 38.34 17.49 -9.95
N GLU A 110 37.98 16.49 -10.75
CA GLU A 110 38.14 16.55 -12.21
C GLU A 110 37.28 17.63 -12.85
N VAL A 111 36.03 17.77 -12.41
CA VAL A 111 35.11 18.82 -12.88
C VAL A 111 35.64 20.20 -12.50
N LEU A 112 36.12 20.40 -11.27
CA LEU A 112 36.77 21.64 -10.84
C LEU A 112 38.05 21.94 -11.62
N GLY A 113 38.84 20.90 -11.96
CA GLY A 113 40.01 21.02 -12.81
C GLY A 113 39.67 21.51 -14.21
N ARG A 114 38.64 20.93 -14.84
CA ARG A 114 38.13 21.35 -16.16
C ARG A 114 37.53 22.76 -16.13
N ILE A 115 36.84 23.12 -15.05
CA ILE A 115 36.31 24.49 -14.86
C ILE A 115 37.47 25.48 -14.74
N LYS A 116 38.55 25.14 -14.02
CA LYS A 116 39.72 26.01 -13.86
C LYS A 116 40.46 26.23 -15.19
N SER A 117 40.67 25.18 -15.98
CA SER A 117 41.30 25.33 -17.31
C SER A 117 40.41 26.14 -18.26
N TRP A 118 39.10 25.86 -18.26
CA TRP A 118 38.12 26.61 -19.06
C TRP A 118 38.04 28.09 -18.66
N LEU A 119 38.11 28.42 -17.37
CA LEU A 119 38.18 29.80 -16.89
C LEU A 119 39.48 30.51 -17.31
N GLY A 120 40.60 29.77 -17.41
CA GLY A 120 41.86 30.28 -17.94
C GLY A 120 41.76 30.67 -19.42
N ASP A 121 41.18 29.80 -20.24
CA ASP A 121 40.96 30.03 -21.67
C ASP A 121 39.94 31.15 -21.91
N LEU A 122 38.91 31.25 -21.07
CA LEU A 122 37.99 32.38 -21.05
C LEU A 122 38.67 33.70 -20.69
N GLY A 123 39.62 33.69 -19.75
CA GLY A 123 40.38 34.88 -19.40
C GLY A 123 41.26 35.40 -20.55
N ALA A 124 41.85 34.49 -21.32
CA ALA A 124 42.64 34.83 -22.50
C ALA A 124 41.77 35.39 -23.64
N THR A 125 40.61 34.78 -23.91
CA THR A 125 39.65 35.24 -24.93
C THR A 125 38.91 36.51 -24.50
N PHE A 126 38.66 36.73 -23.20
CA PHE A 126 38.04 37.96 -22.72
C PHE A 126 38.94 39.19 -22.95
N LYS A 127 40.26 39.04 -22.96
CA LYS A 127 41.18 40.14 -23.26
C LYS A 127 41.06 40.64 -24.70
N THR A 128 40.76 39.76 -25.65
CA THR A 128 40.66 40.10 -27.08
C THR A 128 39.31 40.71 -27.48
N PHE A 129 38.32 40.70 -26.58
CA PHE A 129 37.01 41.26 -26.85
C PHE A 129 36.97 42.80 -26.85
N SER A 130 36.11 43.32 -27.73
CA SER A 130 35.78 44.74 -27.78
C SER A 130 35.01 45.17 -26.52
N LEU A 131 35.02 46.46 -26.22
CA LEU A 131 34.43 47.00 -24.97
C LEU A 131 32.93 46.65 -24.84
N MET A 132 32.20 46.64 -25.96
CA MET A 132 30.78 46.25 -26.01
C MET A 132 30.57 44.75 -25.74
N GLN A 133 31.44 43.89 -26.25
CA GLN A 133 31.39 42.45 -26.00
C GLN A 133 31.70 42.12 -24.53
N LYS A 134 32.67 42.81 -23.93
CA LYS A 134 32.99 42.68 -22.50
C LYS A 134 31.79 43.03 -21.62
N LEU A 135 31.10 44.12 -21.94
CA LEU A 135 29.91 44.56 -21.22
C LEU A 135 28.76 43.55 -21.37
N GLY A 136 28.55 43.01 -22.57
CA GLY A 136 27.57 41.94 -22.82
C GLY A 136 27.82 40.67 -22.00
N VAL A 137 29.08 40.23 -21.90
CA VAL A 137 29.46 39.06 -21.08
C VAL A 137 29.23 39.32 -19.59
N VAL A 138 29.53 40.52 -19.10
CA VAL A 138 29.27 40.90 -17.69
C VAL A 138 27.77 40.88 -17.39
N VAL A 139 26.93 41.43 -18.25
CA VAL A 139 25.47 41.40 -18.10
C VAL A 139 24.95 39.96 -18.10
N LEU A 140 25.48 39.11 -18.99
CA LEU A 140 25.10 37.70 -19.06
C LEU A 140 25.52 36.92 -17.80
N LEU A 141 26.71 37.17 -17.26
CA LEU A 141 27.16 36.58 -15.99
C LEU A 141 26.26 37.01 -14.82
N ILE A 142 25.91 38.29 -14.74
CA ILE A 142 25.00 38.80 -13.69
C ILE A 142 23.62 38.15 -13.84
N ALA A 143 23.06 38.11 -15.05
CA ALA A 143 21.77 37.47 -15.31
C ALA A 143 21.78 35.98 -14.95
N THR A 144 22.87 35.27 -15.27
CA THR A 144 23.02 33.85 -14.93
C THR A 144 23.15 33.64 -13.42
N GLY A 145 23.90 34.49 -12.72
CA GLY A 145 24.01 34.47 -11.26
C GLY A 145 22.67 34.72 -10.57
N VAL A 146 21.91 35.73 -11.02
CA VAL A 146 20.57 36.03 -10.51
C VAL A 146 19.61 34.86 -10.77
N GLY A 147 19.62 34.30 -11.99
CA GLY A 147 18.82 33.12 -12.33
C GLY A 147 19.14 31.91 -11.46
N GLY A 148 20.42 31.65 -11.17
CA GLY A 148 20.84 30.57 -10.27
C GLY A 148 20.34 30.76 -8.83
N VAL A 149 20.40 31.98 -8.30
CA VAL A 149 19.87 32.29 -6.95
C VAL A 149 18.35 32.12 -6.89
N VAL A 150 17.64 32.51 -7.94
CA VAL A 150 16.18 32.31 -8.04
C VAL A 150 15.84 30.83 -8.09
N LEU A 151 16.51 30.04 -8.94
CA LEU A 151 16.32 28.58 -9.01
C LEU A 151 16.65 27.90 -7.68
N TYR A 152 17.72 28.30 -7.01
CA TYR A 152 18.08 27.79 -5.68
C TYR A 152 17.01 28.11 -4.63
N LYS A 153 16.43 29.31 -4.66
CA LYS A 153 15.34 29.70 -3.76
C LYS A 153 14.01 29.00 -4.08
N ILE A 154 13.75 28.67 -5.36
CA ILE A 154 12.60 27.85 -5.77
C ILE A 154 12.78 26.41 -5.26
N ALA A 155 13.95 25.82 -5.47
CA ALA A 155 14.25 24.45 -5.05
C ALA A 155 14.20 24.27 -3.52
N ASN A 156 14.60 25.30 -2.76
CA ASN A 156 14.51 25.30 -1.30
C ASN A 156 13.16 25.78 -0.76
N ASN A 157 12.11 25.79 -1.58
CA ASN A 157 10.73 26.08 -1.18
C ASN A 157 10.50 27.44 -0.50
N LYS A 158 11.39 28.43 -0.73
CA LYS A 158 11.26 29.76 -0.10
C LYS A 158 10.57 30.81 -0.98
N LEU A 159 10.55 30.62 -2.30
CA LEU A 159 9.98 31.59 -3.24
C LEU A 159 8.53 31.31 -3.62
N ILE A 160 8.13 30.04 -3.62
CA ILE A 160 6.74 29.65 -3.86
C ILE A 160 6.14 29.42 -2.48
N PRO A 161 5.33 30.35 -1.94
CA PRO A 161 4.64 30.10 -0.69
C PRO A 161 3.86 28.80 -0.86
N HIS A 162 4.10 27.83 0.04
CA HIS A 162 3.20 26.69 0.13
C HIS A 162 1.82 27.28 0.28
N GLN A 163 0.90 26.91 -0.61
CA GLN A 163 -0.50 27.28 -0.44
C GLN A 163 -0.85 26.80 0.96
N GLU A 164 -1.03 27.75 1.89
CA GLU A 164 -1.54 27.44 3.21
C GLU A 164 -2.80 26.63 2.95
N GLU A 165 -2.78 25.36 3.33
CA GLU A 165 -3.95 24.52 3.17
C GLU A 165 -5.05 25.25 3.93
N LEU A 166 -6.05 25.74 3.20
CA LEU A 166 -7.12 26.59 3.75
C LEU A 166 -7.87 25.88 4.90
N PHE A 167 -7.65 24.58 5.02
CA PHE A 167 -8.12 23.72 6.08
C PHE A 167 -6.92 23.11 6.77
N LEU A 168 -6.78 23.36 8.08
CA LEU A 168 -5.87 22.63 8.95
C LEU A 168 -6.39 21.17 9.02
N PRO A 169 -5.73 20.19 8.39
CA PRO A 169 -6.21 18.80 8.42
C PRO A 169 -6.14 18.24 9.85
N THR A 170 -5.21 18.75 10.66
CA THR A 170 -5.08 18.45 12.07
C THR A 170 -4.68 19.72 12.82
N LEU A 171 -5.11 19.85 14.07
CA LEU A 171 -4.65 20.90 14.98
C LEU A 171 -3.36 20.50 15.71
N GLU A 172 -2.68 19.46 15.22
CA GLU A 172 -1.56 18.86 15.91
C GLU A 172 -0.41 19.87 16.10
N ASP A 173 -0.14 20.68 15.09
CA ASP A 173 0.95 21.67 15.12
C ASP A 173 0.62 22.91 15.96
N TRP A 174 -0.65 23.09 16.33
CA TRP A 174 -1.13 24.19 17.16
C TRP A 174 -1.45 23.76 18.59
N ALA A 175 -1.32 22.47 18.90
CA ALA A 175 -1.64 21.94 20.22
C ALA A 175 -0.49 22.20 21.21
N ASP A 176 -0.82 22.75 22.38
CA ASP A 176 0.14 22.97 23.48
C ASP A 176 0.78 21.66 23.98
N LYS A 177 0.08 20.53 23.81
CA LYS A 177 0.54 19.20 24.22
C LYS A 177 0.02 18.14 23.25
N LYS A 178 0.94 17.26 22.81
CA LYS A 178 0.61 16.06 22.03
C LYS A 178 0.61 14.85 22.97
N GLU A 179 -0.52 14.17 23.10
CA GLU A 179 -0.62 12.90 23.82
C GLU A 179 -0.82 11.77 22.83
N PHE A 180 0.03 10.74 22.93
CA PHE A 180 -0.05 9.54 22.11
C PHE A 180 -0.66 8.43 22.94
N PHE A 181 -1.72 7.81 22.44
CA PHE A 181 -2.37 6.68 23.07
C PHE A 181 -1.92 5.39 22.37
N GLU A 182 -1.71 4.33 23.15
CA GLU A 182 -1.45 2.99 22.62
C GLU A 182 -2.73 2.42 21.96
N ALA A 183 -2.58 1.66 20.88
CA ALA A 183 -3.70 1.27 20.01
C ALA A 183 -4.78 0.40 20.70
N ASP A 184 -4.45 -0.18 21.84
CA ASP A 184 -5.31 -0.97 22.72
C ASP A 184 -6.12 -0.12 23.71
N GLN A 185 -5.74 1.14 23.94
CA GLN A 185 -6.44 2.08 24.82
C GLN A 185 -7.39 3.02 24.06
N VAL A 186 -7.41 2.97 22.74
CA VAL A 186 -8.25 3.82 21.89
C VAL A 186 -9.44 3.01 21.37
N GLU A 187 -10.65 3.35 21.81
CA GLU A 187 -11.87 2.86 21.16
C GLU A 187 -12.02 3.62 19.82
N PRO A 188 -12.20 2.93 18.68
CA PRO A 188 -12.48 3.60 17.43
C PRO A 188 -13.75 4.43 17.60
N PHE A 189 -13.65 5.74 17.35
CA PHE A 189 -14.77 6.68 17.51
C PHE A 189 -16.07 6.17 16.85
N TYR A 190 -15.92 5.44 15.75
CA TYR A 190 -17.03 4.91 14.96
C TYR A 190 -17.54 3.53 15.34
N ASP A 191 -16.90 2.83 16.28
CA ASP A 191 -17.34 1.53 16.81
C ASP A 191 -17.89 1.65 18.24
N SER A 192 -17.96 2.86 18.81
CA SER A 192 -18.51 3.06 20.14
C SER A 192 -20.00 2.72 20.18
N THR A 193 -20.40 1.92 21.16
CA THR A 193 -21.81 1.53 21.41
C THR A 193 -22.76 2.73 21.60
N ARG A 194 -22.22 3.91 21.89
CA ARG A 194 -22.97 5.17 21.97
C ARG A 194 -23.35 5.75 20.60
N VAL A 195 -22.60 5.42 19.55
CA VAL A 195 -22.86 5.80 18.14
C VAL A 195 -23.85 4.83 17.47
N ALA A 196 -24.12 3.67 18.08
CA ALA A 196 -25.13 2.71 17.62
C ALA A 196 -26.58 3.24 17.60
N GLN A 197 -26.80 4.50 17.99
CA GLN A 197 -28.10 5.16 17.97
C GLN A 197 -28.62 5.47 16.55
N ASN A 198 -27.76 5.42 15.53
CA ASN A 198 -28.14 5.77 14.15
C ASN A 198 -28.45 4.55 13.27
N ILE A 199 -28.98 3.47 13.85
CA ILE A 199 -29.33 2.24 13.10
C ILE A 199 -30.85 2.10 12.98
N PHE A 200 -31.33 1.98 11.75
CA PHE A 200 -32.72 1.67 11.42
C PHE A 200 -32.86 0.22 10.95
N SER A 201 -33.81 -0.54 11.51
CA SER A 201 -34.16 -1.87 11.00
C SER A 201 -35.29 -1.74 10.00
N THR A 202 -35.09 -2.21 8.78
CA THR A 202 -36.16 -2.26 7.77
C THR A 202 -37.14 -3.39 8.10
N GLN A 203 -38.37 -3.27 7.63
CA GLN A 203 -39.29 -4.40 7.55
C GLN A 203 -38.77 -5.47 6.59
N ARG A 204 -39.26 -6.70 6.76
CA ARG A 204 -38.99 -7.80 5.82
C ARG A 204 -39.60 -7.49 4.47
N ILE A 205 -38.78 -7.55 3.43
CA ILE A 205 -39.21 -7.42 2.04
C ILE A 205 -39.19 -8.79 1.35
N PHE A 206 -40.17 -9.01 0.47
CA PHE A 206 -40.26 -10.20 -0.36
C PHE A 206 -40.20 -9.76 -1.81
N ALA A 207 -39.21 -10.25 -2.55
CA ALA A 207 -38.98 -9.89 -3.94
C ALA A 207 -38.82 -11.14 -4.80
N ASN A 208 -39.36 -11.10 -6.01
CA ASN A 208 -39.08 -12.09 -7.03
C ASN A 208 -37.76 -11.72 -7.69
N ILE A 209 -36.78 -12.61 -7.63
CA ILE A 209 -35.44 -12.33 -8.14
C ILE A 209 -35.26 -12.98 -9.52
N ARG A 210 -34.23 -12.57 -10.25
CA ARG A 210 -33.98 -13.13 -11.58
C ARG A 210 -33.49 -14.57 -11.50
N LYS A 211 -33.97 -15.38 -12.44
CA LYS A 211 -33.60 -16.79 -12.56
C LYS A 211 -32.12 -16.93 -12.94
N SER A 212 -31.49 -17.97 -12.43
CA SER A 212 -30.15 -18.43 -12.81
C SER A 212 -30.17 -19.91 -13.14
N SER A 213 -29.02 -20.46 -13.53
CA SER A 213 -28.89 -21.90 -13.83
C SER A 213 -29.12 -22.79 -12.60
N GLN A 214 -28.96 -22.24 -11.39
CA GLN A 214 -29.12 -22.98 -10.13
C GLN A 214 -30.47 -22.71 -9.43
N SER A 215 -31.33 -21.86 -10.02
CA SER A 215 -32.65 -21.57 -9.45
C SER A 215 -33.76 -22.40 -10.09
N GLY A 216 -34.84 -22.60 -9.34
CA GLY A 216 -36.11 -23.10 -9.83
C GLY A 216 -36.87 -22.10 -10.71
N PRO A 217 -38.14 -22.39 -11.03
CA PRO A 217 -38.91 -21.60 -11.98
C PRO A 217 -39.27 -20.21 -11.46
N ASN A 218 -39.40 -19.99 -10.15
CA ASN A 218 -39.78 -18.70 -9.57
C ASN A 218 -38.98 -18.46 -8.27
N PRO A 219 -37.71 -18.05 -8.37
CA PRO A 219 -36.89 -17.79 -7.19
C PRO A 219 -37.38 -16.54 -6.46
N MET A 220 -37.33 -16.60 -5.13
CA MET A 220 -37.80 -15.52 -4.26
C MET A 220 -36.79 -15.22 -3.16
N ALA A 221 -36.65 -13.96 -2.79
CA ALA A 221 -35.84 -13.53 -1.66
C ALA A 221 -36.69 -12.87 -0.58
N ALA A 222 -36.50 -13.26 0.67
CA ALA A 222 -37.02 -12.61 1.86
C ALA A 222 -35.85 -11.99 2.63
N LEU A 223 -35.76 -10.66 2.60
CA LEU A 223 -34.61 -9.91 3.11
C LEU A 223 -35.04 -8.92 4.21
N GLU A 224 -34.21 -8.77 5.24
CA GLU A 224 -34.28 -7.72 6.26
C GLU A 224 -32.91 -7.05 6.39
N PHE A 225 -32.89 -5.72 6.51
CA PHE A 225 -31.66 -4.95 6.57
C PHE A 225 -31.59 -4.08 7.83
N TYR A 226 -30.37 -3.83 8.29
CA TYR A 226 -30.03 -2.71 9.16
C TYR A 226 -29.37 -1.62 8.33
N VAL A 227 -29.85 -0.40 8.45
CA VAL A 227 -29.35 0.78 7.75
C VAL A 227 -28.71 1.72 8.76
N GLU A 228 -27.41 1.96 8.62
CA GLU A 228 -26.63 2.84 9.50
C GLU A 228 -26.54 4.23 8.86
N GLY A 229 -27.19 5.21 9.47
CA GLY A 229 -27.09 6.63 9.10
C GLY A 229 -25.82 7.28 9.66
N THR A 230 -25.37 8.34 9.01
CA THR A 230 -24.32 9.22 9.56
C THR A 230 -24.82 9.97 10.79
N ASP A 231 -26.03 10.49 10.71
CA ASP A 231 -26.68 11.29 11.77
C ASP A 231 -28.07 10.73 12.14
N ALA A 232 -28.58 11.12 13.31
CA ALA A 232 -29.91 10.72 13.76
C ALA A 232 -31.02 11.26 12.84
N ASP A 233 -30.84 12.45 12.25
CA ASP A 233 -31.79 13.06 11.31
C ASP A 233 -31.98 12.22 10.05
N VAL A 234 -30.93 11.50 9.62
CA VAL A 234 -31.00 10.58 8.48
C VAL A 234 -31.90 9.40 8.81
N VAL A 235 -31.82 8.87 10.02
CA VAL A 235 -32.67 7.76 10.47
C VAL A 235 -34.13 8.20 10.55
N VAL A 236 -34.40 9.41 11.03
CA VAL A 236 -35.75 9.99 11.03
C VAL A 236 -36.27 10.15 9.60
N GLU A 237 -35.46 10.69 8.68
CA GLU A 237 -35.84 10.82 7.26
C GLU A 237 -36.14 9.47 6.61
N ILE A 238 -35.31 8.45 6.85
CA ILE A 238 -35.52 7.09 6.33
C ILE A 238 -36.82 6.50 6.89
N LYS A 239 -37.13 6.75 8.16
CA LYS A 239 -38.37 6.28 8.79
C LYS A 239 -39.60 6.99 8.23
N ASP A 240 -39.54 8.30 8.02
CA ASP A 240 -40.63 9.07 7.42
C ASP A 240 -40.89 8.67 5.95
N ARG A 241 -39.83 8.27 5.24
CA ARG A 241 -39.88 7.82 3.84
C ARG A 241 -39.78 6.29 3.68
N GLU A 242 -40.14 5.54 4.72
CA GLU A 242 -40.01 4.08 4.73
C GLU A 242 -40.69 3.39 3.52
N PRO A 243 -41.90 3.80 3.06
CA PRO A 243 -42.53 3.19 1.89
C PRO A 243 -41.73 3.38 0.60
N GLU A 244 -41.12 4.55 0.41
CA GLU A 244 -40.30 4.86 -0.76
C GLU A 244 -38.97 4.09 -0.74
N VAL A 245 -38.32 4.05 0.43
CA VAL A 245 -37.10 3.25 0.64
C VAL A 245 -37.37 1.77 0.39
N LYS A 246 -38.52 1.25 0.86
CA LYS A 246 -38.93 -0.14 0.65
C LYS A 246 -39.15 -0.45 -0.83
N ASP A 247 -39.82 0.42 -1.58
CA ASP A 247 -40.02 0.26 -3.02
C ASP A 247 -38.68 0.29 -3.78
N LEU A 248 -37.80 1.22 -3.44
CA LEU A 248 -36.45 1.30 -4.00
C LEU A 248 -35.65 0.02 -3.71
N PHE A 249 -35.75 -0.51 -2.50
CA PHE A 249 -35.09 -1.77 -2.13
C PHE A 249 -35.63 -2.95 -2.93
N LEU A 250 -36.95 -3.04 -3.09
CA LEU A 250 -37.58 -4.08 -3.90
C LEU A 250 -37.04 -4.07 -5.32
N ARG A 251 -37.05 -2.90 -6.00
CA ARG A 251 -36.55 -2.78 -7.38
C ARG A 251 -35.09 -3.22 -7.53
N VAL A 252 -34.23 -2.79 -6.60
CA VAL A 252 -32.79 -3.15 -6.63
C VAL A 252 -32.59 -4.66 -6.37
N VAL A 253 -33.40 -5.28 -5.51
CA VAL A 253 -33.32 -6.71 -5.22
C VAL A 253 -33.87 -7.55 -6.37
N GLU A 254 -34.96 -7.13 -7.01
CA GLU A 254 -35.56 -7.79 -8.18
C GLU A 254 -34.58 -7.87 -9.36
N ASP A 255 -33.68 -6.92 -9.48
CA ASP A 255 -32.65 -6.89 -10.52
C ASP A 255 -31.49 -7.88 -10.30
N MET A 256 -31.38 -8.49 -9.12
CA MET A 256 -30.31 -9.44 -8.82
C MET A 256 -30.69 -10.87 -9.22
N ASN A 257 -29.70 -11.65 -9.66
CA ASN A 257 -29.90 -13.07 -9.96
C ASN A 257 -29.74 -13.93 -8.69
N TYR A 258 -30.36 -15.12 -8.69
CA TYR A 258 -30.24 -16.09 -7.58
C TYR A 258 -28.78 -16.42 -7.21
N ASP A 259 -27.92 -16.70 -8.19
CA ASP A 259 -26.50 -17.04 -7.95
C ASP A 259 -25.73 -15.88 -7.29
N GLN A 260 -26.10 -14.64 -7.61
CA GLN A 260 -25.47 -13.46 -7.03
C GLN A 260 -25.91 -13.30 -5.57
N LEU A 261 -27.21 -13.44 -5.29
CA LEU A 261 -27.73 -13.32 -3.93
C LEU A 261 -27.31 -14.49 -3.03
N SER A 262 -27.10 -15.68 -3.57
CA SER A 262 -26.60 -16.83 -2.80
C SER A 262 -25.11 -16.67 -2.43
N SER A 263 -24.33 -16.00 -3.29
CA SER A 263 -22.92 -15.70 -3.06
C SER A 263 -22.69 -14.57 -2.03
N VAL A 264 -21.59 -14.67 -1.28
CA VAL A 264 -21.16 -13.63 -0.31
C VAL A 264 -20.83 -12.32 -1.02
N GLU A 265 -20.14 -12.40 -2.16
CA GLU A 265 -19.74 -11.22 -2.94
C GLU A 265 -20.96 -10.47 -3.49
N GLY A 266 -21.97 -11.20 -3.98
CA GLY A 266 -23.17 -10.57 -4.52
C GLY A 266 -24.07 -9.97 -3.44
N LYS A 267 -24.08 -10.53 -2.21
CA LYS A 267 -24.68 -9.87 -1.04
C LYS A 267 -23.99 -8.54 -0.71
N GLN A 268 -22.65 -8.51 -0.72
CA GLN A 268 -21.90 -7.26 -0.51
C GLN A 268 -22.20 -6.24 -1.61
N MET A 269 -22.20 -6.68 -2.88
CA MET A 269 -22.57 -5.84 -4.01
C MET A 269 -23.99 -5.27 -3.87
N LEU A 270 -24.96 -6.07 -3.41
CA LEU A 270 -26.32 -5.61 -3.17
C LEU A 270 -26.36 -4.51 -2.08
N CYS A 271 -25.71 -4.73 -0.93
CA CYS A 271 -25.62 -3.70 0.10
C CYS A 271 -25.01 -2.39 -0.41
N GLU A 272 -23.96 -2.45 -1.24
CA GLU A 272 -23.36 -1.26 -1.84
C GLU A 272 -24.29 -0.56 -2.83
N ARG A 273 -25.03 -1.31 -3.64
CA ARG A 273 -26.03 -0.75 -4.57
C ARG A 273 -27.16 -0.08 -3.81
N LEU A 274 -27.74 -0.76 -2.82
CA LEU A 274 -28.80 -0.21 -1.97
C LEU A 274 -28.34 1.09 -1.28
N ARG A 275 -27.10 1.12 -0.78
CA ARG A 275 -26.52 2.32 -0.15
C ARG A 275 -26.41 3.47 -1.15
N LYS A 276 -25.94 3.21 -2.38
CA LYS A 276 -25.83 4.23 -3.43
C LYS A 276 -27.21 4.75 -3.83
N GLU A 277 -28.20 3.89 -3.99
CA GLU A 277 -29.56 4.28 -4.41
C GLU A 277 -30.31 5.05 -3.30
N ILE A 278 -30.27 4.63 -2.03
CA ILE A 278 -30.83 5.42 -0.93
C ILE A 278 -30.19 6.82 -0.87
N ASN A 279 -28.86 6.89 -0.99
CA ASN A 279 -28.16 8.17 -0.88
C ASN A 279 -28.48 9.17 -1.99
N LYS A 280 -29.15 8.75 -3.08
CA LYS A 280 -29.67 9.66 -4.10
C LYS A 280 -30.95 10.35 -3.68
N ILE A 281 -31.76 9.70 -2.84
CA ILE A 281 -33.06 10.24 -2.43
C ILE A 281 -32.97 11.03 -1.12
N LEU A 282 -32.01 10.74 -0.24
CA LEU A 282 -31.84 11.43 1.04
C LEU A 282 -31.34 12.86 0.88
N THR A 283 -31.83 13.75 1.75
CA THR A 283 -31.50 15.18 1.72
C THR A 283 -30.75 15.64 2.96
N LYS A 284 -31.03 15.07 4.14
CA LYS A 284 -30.46 15.52 5.42
C LYS A 284 -29.10 14.92 5.75
N GLY A 285 -28.67 13.92 5.01
CA GLY A 285 -27.38 13.27 5.20
C GLY A 285 -27.21 12.02 4.35
N LYS A 286 -26.35 11.10 4.78
CA LYS A 286 -26.03 9.88 4.01
C LYS A 286 -26.06 8.63 4.88
N VAL A 287 -26.48 7.51 4.28
CA VAL A 287 -26.28 6.17 4.80
C VAL A 287 -24.82 5.78 4.65
N ARG A 288 -24.22 5.38 5.78
CA ARG A 288 -22.84 4.93 5.88
C ARG A 288 -22.70 3.48 5.45
N ARG A 289 -23.51 2.58 6.01
CA ARG A 289 -23.46 1.13 5.75
C ARG A 289 -24.86 0.51 5.80
N ILE A 290 -25.02 -0.61 5.10
CA ILE A 290 -26.22 -1.44 5.14
C ILE A 290 -25.78 -2.87 5.41
N PHE A 291 -26.41 -3.50 6.40
CA PHE A 291 -26.12 -4.86 6.83
C PHE A 291 -27.34 -5.74 6.64
N TYR A 292 -27.13 -7.01 6.33
CA TYR A 292 -28.21 -7.99 6.41
C TYR A 292 -28.51 -8.31 7.86
N LYS A 293 -29.79 -8.19 8.24
CA LYS A 293 -30.30 -8.80 9.46
C LYS A 293 -30.70 -10.24 9.21
N THR A 294 -31.40 -10.49 8.11
CA THR A 294 -31.83 -11.83 7.69
C THR A 294 -31.90 -11.88 6.18
N ALA A 295 -31.43 -12.98 5.59
CA ALA A 295 -31.52 -13.22 4.16
C ALA A 295 -31.91 -14.69 3.93
N VAL A 296 -33.16 -14.90 3.53
CA VAL A 296 -33.67 -16.22 3.14
C VAL A 296 -33.95 -16.20 1.65
N ILE A 297 -33.29 -17.08 0.91
CA ILE A 297 -33.41 -17.14 -0.55
C ILE A 297 -33.96 -18.51 -0.89
N LYS A 298 -35.07 -18.52 -1.61
CA LYS A 298 -35.72 -19.72 -2.12
C LYS A 298 -35.28 -19.92 -3.58
N PRO A 299 -34.70 -21.08 -3.93
CA PRO A 299 -34.41 -21.43 -5.32
C PRO A 299 -35.69 -21.49 -6.15
#